data_AF-A0A3P3XUB2-F1
#
_entry.id   AF-A0A3P3XUB2-F1
#
_cell.length_a   1.000
_cell.length_b   1.000
_cell.length_c   1.000
_cell.angle_alpha   90.00
_cell.angle_beta   90.00
_cell.angle_gamma   90.00
#
_symmetry.space_group_name_H-M   'P 1'
#
loop_
_entity.id
_entity.type
_entity.pdbx_description
1 polymer ?
#
loop_
_entity_poly.entity_id
_entity_poly.type
_entity_poly.pdbx_seq_one_letter_code
_entity_poly.pdbx_strand_id
1 'polypeptide(L)'
;MSISNYINTEYINKLEDVCDVVQYREHPAFDAVPFVGSIKKHPYDQEKCLVLLLRKQGRMPWFKEGELIELKTRDVQALDELPSSIDLVGTIINVFRIWVRRRAIAVRFEPFEVTDEEFRPFDADSISRLLSKRDR
;
A
#
# COMPACT_ATOMS: atom_id res chain seq x y z
N MET A 1 -25.86 18.19 25.08
CA MET A 1 -25.60 19.20 24.03
C MET A 1 -24.89 18.50 22.89
N SER A 2 -25.47 18.49 21.69
CA SER A 2 -24.86 17.83 20.54
C SER A 2 -23.87 18.76 19.87
N ILE A 3 -22.68 18.26 19.53
CA ILE A 3 -21.63 18.98 18.78
C ILE A 3 -22.17 19.49 17.42
N SER A 4 -23.21 18.86 16.89
CA SER A 4 -23.90 19.24 15.65
C SER A 4 -24.41 20.69 15.64
N ASN A 5 -24.68 21.28 16.81
CA ASN A 5 -25.19 22.65 16.89
C ASN A 5 -24.10 23.71 16.70
N TYR A 6 -22.82 23.32 16.70
CA TYR A 6 -21.68 24.24 16.60
C TYR A 6 -20.92 24.13 15.27
N ILE A 7 -21.20 23.12 14.45
CA ILE A 7 -20.50 22.89 13.18
C ILE A 7 -21.54 22.86 12.06
N ASN A 8 -21.59 23.93 11.26
CA ASN A 8 -22.42 23.97 10.06
C ASN A 8 -21.70 23.22 8.91
N THR A 9 -22.35 22.20 8.36
CA THR A 9 -21.86 21.39 7.24
C THR A 9 -21.52 22.24 6.01
N GLU A 10 -22.23 23.35 5.77
CA GLU A 10 -21.91 24.28 4.69
C GLU A 10 -20.55 24.97 4.87
N TYR A 11 -20.12 25.16 6.12
CA TYR A 11 -18.84 25.78 6.45
C TYR A 11 -17.68 24.80 6.27
N ILE A 12 -17.87 23.52 6.61
CA ILE A 12 -16.90 22.45 6.35
C ILE A 12 -16.67 22.29 4.84
N ASN A 13 -17.73 22.27 4.04
CA ASN A 13 -17.62 22.12 2.59
C ASN A 13 -16.88 23.30 1.93
N LYS A 14 -17.00 24.52 2.48
CA LYS A 14 -16.20 25.67 2.02
C LYS A 14 -14.74 25.61 2.45
N LEU A 15 -14.45 24.87 3.53
CA LEU A 15 -13.09 24.68 4.03
C LEU A 15 -12.36 23.54 3.29
N GLU A 16 -13.06 22.61 2.62
CA GLU A 16 -12.44 21.59 1.76
C GLU A 16 -11.55 22.21 0.66
N ASP A 17 -11.92 23.40 0.15
CA ASP A 17 -11.15 24.12 -0.87
C ASP A 17 -9.96 24.92 -0.28
N VAL A 18 -9.90 25.10 1.05
CA VAL A 18 -8.95 26.01 1.72
C VAL A 18 -8.04 25.29 2.72
N CYS A 19 -8.44 24.11 3.19
CA CYS A 19 -7.76 23.30 4.20
C CYS A 19 -7.98 21.81 3.90
N ASP A 20 -7.10 20.93 4.37
CA ASP A 20 -7.25 19.47 4.27
C ASP A 20 -8.37 18.89 5.19
N VAL A 21 -9.35 19.71 5.57
CA VAL A 21 -10.47 19.31 6.41
C VAL A 21 -11.61 18.83 5.51
N VAL A 22 -11.73 17.51 5.38
CA VAL A 22 -12.75 16.86 4.54
C VAL A 22 -13.87 16.30 5.42
N GLN A 23 -15.12 16.44 4.97
CA GLN A 23 -16.24 15.81 5.67
C GLN A 23 -16.07 14.29 5.67
N TYR A 24 -16.18 13.66 6.86
CA TYR A 24 -16.14 12.20 6.96
C TYR A 24 -17.33 11.60 6.21
N ARG A 25 -17.04 10.95 5.08
CA ARG A 25 -17.99 10.11 4.33
C ARG A 25 -17.82 8.68 4.80
N GLU A 26 -18.91 7.91 4.84
CA GLU A 26 -18.82 6.47 5.12
C GLU A 26 -17.84 5.83 4.13
N HIS A 27 -16.73 5.33 4.65
CA HIS A 27 -15.70 4.72 3.83
C HIS A 27 -16.08 3.27 3.54
N PRO A 28 -16.06 2.80 2.28
CA PRO A 28 -16.43 1.42 1.92
C PRO A 28 -15.54 0.32 2.53
N ALA A 29 -14.52 0.70 3.31
CA ALA A 29 -13.52 -0.19 3.88
C ALA A 29 -13.74 -0.50 5.37
N PHE A 30 -14.98 -0.41 5.85
CA PHE A 30 -15.31 -0.54 7.28
C PHE A 30 -14.74 -1.81 7.94
N ASP A 31 -14.70 -2.95 7.22
CA ASP A 31 -14.06 -4.19 7.69
C ASP A 31 -12.91 -4.67 6.76
N ALA A 32 -12.01 -3.75 6.45
CA ALA A 32 -10.81 -4.03 5.67
C ALA A 32 -9.51 -3.92 6.48
N VAL A 33 -8.43 -4.41 5.88
CA VAL A 33 -7.05 -4.25 6.34
C VAL A 33 -6.32 -3.38 5.32
N PRO A 34 -5.75 -2.23 5.73
CA PRO A 34 -5.06 -1.34 4.81
C PRO A 34 -3.64 -1.82 4.50
N PHE A 35 -3.27 -1.78 3.23
CA PHE A 35 -1.90 -1.91 2.73
C PHE A 35 -1.46 -0.62 2.06
N VAL A 36 -0.20 -0.23 2.21
CA VAL A 36 0.33 0.98 1.57
C VAL A 36 1.41 0.57 0.57
N GLY A 37 1.17 0.86 -0.70
CA GLY A 37 2.03 0.36 -1.76
C GLY A 37 1.66 0.84 -3.14
N SER A 38 2.46 0.44 -4.12
CA SER A 38 2.13 0.60 -5.54
C SER A 38 1.41 -0.62 -6.06
N ILE A 39 0.31 -0.42 -6.80
CA ILE A 39 -0.50 -1.49 -7.36
C ILE A 39 -0.22 -1.65 -8.86
N LYS A 40 -0.12 -2.89 -9.32
CA LYS A 40 0.03 -3.26 -10.74
C LYS A 40 -0.95 -4.38 -11.08
N LYS A 41 -1.44 -4.42 -12.32
CA LYS A 41 -2.21 -5.56 -12.82
C LYS A 41 -1.31 -6.79 -12.89
N HIS A 42 -1.83 -7.97 -12.54
CA HIS A 42 -1.07 -9.19 -12.69
C HIS A 42 -0.90 -9.52 -14.19
N PRO A 43 0.30 -9.93 -14.64
CA PRO A 43 0.61 -10.06 -16.06
C PRO A 43 -0.18 -11.17 -16.78
N TYR A 44 -0.58 -12.22 -16.07
CA TYR A 44 -1.21 -13.42 -16.65
C TYR A 44 -2.64 -13.68 -16.16
N ASP A 45 -3.10 -12.97 -15.13
CA ASP A 45 -4.37 -13.27 -14.46
C ASP A 45 -5.09 -11.95 -14.17
N GLN A 46 -6.18 -11.70 -14.89
CA GLN A 46 -6.90 -10.43 -14.78
C GLN A 46 -7.71 -10.32 -13.48
N GLU A 47 -7.94 -11.43 -12.78
CA GLU A 47 -8.62 -11.43 -11.48
C GLU A 47 -7.68 -11.12 -10.32
N LYS A 48 -6.41 -10.84 -10.62
CA LYS A 48 -5.37 -10.60 -9.62
C LYS A 48 -4.63 -9.29 -9.85
N CYS A 49 -4.08 -8.77 -8.77
CA CYS A 49 -3.16 -7.64 -8.78
C CYS A 49 -1.95 -7.93 -7.92
N LEU A 50 -0.85 -7.27 -8.28
CA LEU A 50 0.39 -7.27 -7.54
C LEU A 50 0.51 -5.94 -6.79
N VAL A 51 0.96 -6.00 -5.55
CA VAL A 51 1.17 -4.83 -4.69
C VAL A 51 2.59 -4.86 -4.16
N LEU A 52 3.38 -3.87 -4.54
CA LEU A 52 4.68 -3.59 -3.94
C LEU A 52 4.46 -2.78 -2.67
N LEU A 53 4.80 -3.33 -1.51
CA LEU A 53 4.65 -2.66 -0.23
C LEU A 53 5.71 -1.57 -0.07
N LEU A 54 5.26 -0.34 0.18
CA LEU A 54 6.13 0.83 0.34
C LEU A 54 6.20 1.33 1.78
N ARG A 55 5.50 0.67 2.70
CA ARG A 55 5.58 0.96 4.14
C ARG A 55 5.45 -0.31 4.95
N LYS A 56 6.11 -0.31 6.11
CA LYS A 56 5.97 -1.34 7.13
C LYS A 56 4.53 -1.39 7.68
N GLN A 57 4.03 -2.60 7.90
CA GLN A 57 2.72 -2.80 8.51
C GLN A 57 2.80 -2.77 10.04
N GLY A 58 2.09 -1.82 10.66
CA GLY A 58 2.07 -1.71 12.12
C GLY A 58 1.45 -2.92 12.81
N ARG A 59 0.39 -3.49 12.24
CA ARG A 59 -0.32 -4.65 12.81
C ARG A 59 0.26 -6.00 12.38
N MET A 60 1.16 -6.00 11.40
CA MET A 60 1.81 -7.21 10.86
C MET A 60 3.31 -6.95 10.75
N PRO A 61 4.03 -6.90 11.88
CA PRO A 61 5.41 -6.42 11.93
C PRO A 61 6.41 -7.28 11.14
N TRP A 62 6.02 -8.49 10.76
CA TRP A 62 6.78 -9.38 9.88
C TRP A 62 6.74 -8.97 8.40
N PHE A 63 5.82 -8.08 8.00
CA PHE A 63 5.85 -7.49 6.67
C PHE A 63 6.91 -6.40 6.63
N LYS A 64 7.83 -6.54 5.67
CA LYS A 64 8.90 -5.58 5.43
C LYS A 64 8.55 -4.67 4.25
N GLU A 65 9.18 -3.51 4.23
CA GLU A 65 9.13 -2.63 3.06
C GLU A 65 9.81 -3.32 1.87
N GLY A 66 9.29 -3.09 0.67
CA GLY A 66 9.78 -3.72 -0.57
C GLY A 66 9.28 -5.14 -0.81
N GLU A 67 8.50 -5.74 0.11
CA GLU A 67 7.86 -7.03 -0.16
C GLU A 67 6.74 -6.91 -1.19
N LEU A 68 6.60 -7.95 -2.02
CA LEU A 68 5.56 -8.04 -3.03
C LEU A 68 4.46 -8.98 -2.53
N ILE A 69 3.21 -8.56 -2.67
CA ILE A 69 2.05 -9.41 -2.41
C ILE A 69 1.15 -9.50 -3.65
N GLU A 70 0.50 -10.64 -3.82
CA GLU A 70 -0.57 -10.86 -4.79
C GLU A 70 -1.91 -10.96 -4.07
N LEU A 71 -2.89 -10.26 -4.64
CA LEU A 71 -4.26 -10.19 -4.14
C LEU A 71 -5.23 -10.52 -5.27
N LYS A 72 -6.39 -11.08 -4.92
CA LYS A 72 -7.53 -11.11 -5.85
C LYS A 72 -8.19 -9.75 -5.90
N THR A 73 -8.44 -9.23 -7.10
CA THR A 73 -9.04 -7.91 -7.31
C THR A 73 -10.40 -7.79 -6.62
N ARG A 74 -11.21 -8.86 -6.60
CA ARG A 74 -12.52 -8.91 -5.91
C ARG A 74 -12.44 -8.71 -4.39
N ASP A 75 -11.27 -8.92 -3.80
CA ASP A 75 -11.06 -8.78 -2.36
C ASP A 75 -10.54 -7.37 -1.99
N VAL A 76 -10.26 -6.51 -2.98
CA VAL A 76 -9.96 -5.09 -2.78
C VAL A 76 -11.27 -4.32 -2.67
N GLN A 77 -11.52 -3.71 -1.51
CA GLN A 77 -12.76 -2.99 -1.21
C GLN A 77 -12.68 -1.50 -1.57
N ALA A 78 -11.49 -0.92 -1.46
CA ALA A 78 -11.27 0.50 -1.75
C ALA A 78 -9.79 0.78 -2.04
N LEU A 79 -9.55 1.90 -2.72
CA LEU A 79 -8.24 2.44 -3.03
C LEU A 79 -8.27 3.94 -2.71
N ASP A 80 -7.45 4.38 -1.77
CA ASP A 80 -7.19 5.81 -1.57
C ASP A 80 -5.88 6.16 -2.23
N GLU A 81 -5.87 7.16 -3.09
CA GLU A 81 -4.64 7.71 -3.62
C GLU A 81 -3.89 8.47 -2.51
N LEU A 82 -2.60 8.20 -2.38
CA LEU A 82 -1.70 8.90 -1.47
C LEU A 82 -0.71 9.74 -2.29
N PRO A 83 -0.03 10.72 -1.66
CA PRO A 83 1.01 11.49 -2.35
C PRO A 83 2.02 10.57 -3.03
N SER A 84 2.18 10.75 -4.34
CA SER A 84 3.10 9.95 -5.16
C SER A 84 4.54 10.11 -4.67
N SER A 85 5.31 9.04 -4.71
CA SER A 85 6.75 9.05 -4.42
C SER A 85 7.54 9.15 -5.72
N ILE A 86 8.80 9.58 -5.64
CA ILE A 86 9.71 9.64 -6.79
C ILE A 86 10.88 8.69 -6.53
N ASP A 87 11.23 7.87 -7.52
CA ASP A 87 12.41 7.02 -7.44
C ASP A 87 13.72 7.79 -7.70
N LEU A 88 14.86 7.12 -7.58
CA LEU A 88 16.18 7.74 -7.77
C LEU A 88 16.43 8.22 -9.21
N VAL A 89 15.63 7.78 -10.18
CA VAL A 89 15.74 8.09 -11.61
C VAL A 89 14.74 9.17 -12.03
N GLY A 90 13.89 9.64 -11.11
CA GLY A 90 12.87 10.66 -11.37
C GLY A 90 11.52 10.08 -11.84
N THR A 91 11.31 8.77 -11.75
CA THR A 91 10.05 8.13 -12.10
C THR A 91 9.03 8.34 -10.97
N ILE A 92 7.82 8.74 -11.35
CA ILE A 92 6.70 8.87 -10.43
C ILE A 92 6.18 7.47 -10.09
N ILE A 93 6.15 7.16 -8.79
CA ILE A 93 5.54 5.97 -8.21
C ILE A 93 4.21 6.38 -7.60
N ASN A 94 3.11 5.94 -8.21
CA ASN A 94 1.79 6.13 -7.64
C ASN A 94 1.64 5.22 -6.41
N VAL A 95 1.29 5.83 -5.29
CA VAL A 95 1.13 5.17 -3.99
C VAL A 95 -0.33 5.16 -3.61
N PHE A 96 -0.82 4.01 -3.16
CA PHE A 96 -2.20 3.84 -2.74
C PHE A 96 -2.26 3.29 -1.33
N ARG A 97 -3.30 3.68 -0.58
CA ARG A 97 -3.83 2.89 0.52
C ARG A 97 -4.85 1.91 -0.06
N ILE A 98 -4.50 0.63 -0.03
CA ILE A 98 -5.25 -0.47 -0.61
C ILE A 98 -5.98 -1.18 0.52
N TRP A 99 -7.30 -1.07 0.53
CA TRP A 99 -8.14 -1.65 1.57
C TRP A 99 -8.58 -3.05 1.15
N VAL A 100 -8.04 -4.07 1.82
CA VAL A 100 -8.30 -5.47 1.49
C VAL A 100 -9.29 -6.06 2.49
N ARG A 101 -10.33 -6.73 2.00
CA ARG A 101 -11.36 -7.39 2.82
C ARG A 101 -10.71 -8.27 3.89
N ARG A 102 -11.16 -8.15 5.13
CA ARG A 102 -10.67 -9.02 6.22
C ARG A 102 -10.91 -10.50 5.89
N ARG A 103 -9.94 -11.35 6.24
CA ARG A 103 -9.91 -12.80 5.91
C ARG A 103 -9.79 -13.12 4.41
N ALA A 104 -9.48 -12.15 3.55
CA ALA A 104 -9.04 -12.44 2.20
C ALA A 104 -7.72 -13.23 2.24
N ILE A 105 -7.50 -14.05 1.21
CA ILE A 105 -6.27 -14.82 1.03
C ILE A 105 -5.38 -14.05 0.06
N ALA A 106 -4.13 -13.83 0.47
CA ALA A 106 -3.08 -13.18 -0.31
C ALA A 106 -1.88 -14.10 -0.42
N VAL A 107 -1.09 -13.94 -1.48
CA VAL A 107 0.22 -14.62 -1.63
C VAL A 107 1.30 -13.60 -1.35
N ARG A 108 2.28 -13.95 -0.51
CA ARG A 108 3.47 -13.13 -0.24
C ARG A 108 4.65 -13.71 -1.02
N PHE A 109 5.35 -12.86 -1.76
CA PHE A 109 6.62 -13.20 -2.38
C PHE A 109 7.77 -12.72 -1.50
N GLU A 110 8.70 -13.61 -1.23
CA GLU A 110 9.93 -13.31 -0.51
C GLU A 110 11.09 -13.31 -1.50
N PRO A 111 11.87 -12.22 -1.57
CA PRO A 111 13.01 -12.20 -2.46
C PRO A 111 14.14 -13.08 -1.90
N PHE A 112 14.89 -13.73 -2.79
CA PHE A 112 15.97 -14.65 -2.41
C PHE A 112 17.16 -14.51 -3.37
N GLU A 113 18.35 -14.89 -2.91
CA GLU A 113 19.52 -15.01 -3.77
C GLU A 113 19.51 -16.37 -4.47
N VAL A 114 19.78 -16.37 -5.79
CA VAL A 114 19.87 -17.61 -6.57
C VAL A 114 21.28 -18.17 -6.42
N THR A 115 21.44 -19.11 -5.49
CA THR A 115 22.69 -19.84 -5.19
C THR A 115 22.44 -21.35 -5.07
N ASP A 116 23.52 -22.14 -5.10
CA ASP A 116 23.44 -23.60 -4.94
C ASP A 116 22.96 -24.01 -3.53
N GLU A 117 23.03 -23.10 -2.55
CA GLU A 117 22.53 -23.27 -1.18
C GLU A 117 21.36 -22.31 -0.89
N GLU A 118 20.29 -22.80 -0.23
CA GLU A 118 19.13 -21.97 0.15
C GLU A 118 19.47 -21.12 1.39
N PHE A 119 19.67 -19.82 1.19
CA PHE A 119 19.85 -18.86 2.29
C PHE A 119 18.54 -18.10 2.54
N ARG A 120 17.96 -18.16 3.76
CA ARG A 120 16.76 -17.39 4.17
C ARG A 120 16.97 -16.51 5.41
N PRO A 121 16.33 -15.32 5.52
CA PRO A 121 15.83 -14.46 4.45
C PRO A 121 16.55 -13.10 4.46
N PHE A 122 17.09 -12.73 3.30
CA PHE A 122 17.44 -11.35 3.02
C PHE A 122 16.15 -10.52 2.94
N ASP A 123 16.16 -9.32 3.50
CA ASP A 123 15.14 -8.33 3.18
C ASP A 123 15.46 -7.56 1.91
N ALA A 124 14.45 -6.87 1.37
CA ALA A 124 14.60 -5.99 0.22
C ALA A 124 15.76 -5.00 0.41
N ASP A 125 15.94 -4.47 1.62
CA ASP A 125 17.06 -3.60 1.98
C ASP A 125 18.42 -4.28 1.78
N SER A 126 18.57 -5.50 2.30
CA SER A 126 19.82 -6.27 2.16
C SER A 126 20.12 -6.61 0.70
N ILE A 127 19.10 -6.96 -0.08
CA ILE A 127 19.25 -7.24 -1.52
C ILE A 127 19.63 -5.99 -2.28
N SER A 128 18.95 -4.86 -2.03
CA SER A 128 19.29 -3.58 -2.65
C SER A 128 20.74 -3.17 -2.37
N ARG A 129 21.21 -3.36 -1.13
CA ARG A 129 22.63 -3.14 -0.75
C ARG A 129 23.59 -4.09 -1.46
N LEU A 130 23.21 -5.34 -1.71
CA LEU A 130 24.04 -6.30 -2.44
C LEU A 130 24.13 -5.95 -3.93
N LEU A 131 22.99 -5.63 -4.55
CA LEU A 131 22.94 -5.24 -5.97
C LEU A 131 23.78 -3.99 -6.22
N SER A 132 23.62 -2.95 -5.41
CA SER A 132 24.41 -1.70 -5.53
C SER A 132 25.93 -1.87 -5.32
N LYS A 133 26.37 -2.96 -4.67
CA LYS A 133 27.80 -3.29 -4.51
C LYS A 133 28.37 -4.08 -5.68
N ARG A 134 27.56 -4.87 -6.38
CA ARG A 134 27.98 -5.68 -7.54
C ARG A 134 28.19 -4.81 -8.79
N ASP A 135 27.51 -3.68 -8.89
CA ASP A 135 27.62 -2.74 -10.02
C ASP A 135 28.82 -1.78 -9.93
N ARG A 136 29.83 -2.06 -9.10
CA ARG A 136 31.08 -1.29 -8.97
C ARG A 136 32.32 -2.07 -9.35
#